data_AF-A0A6G8FIN9-F1
#
_entry.id   AF-A0A6G8FIN9-F1
#
_cell.length_a   1.000
_cell.length_b   1.000
_cell.length_c   1.000
_cell.angle_alpha   90.00
_cell.angle_beta   90.00
_cell.angle_gamma   90.00
#
_symmetry.space_group_name_H-M   'P 1'
#
loop_
_entity.id
_entity.type
_entity.pdbx_description
1 polymer ?
#
loop_
_entity_poly.entity_id
_entity_poly.type
_entity_poly.pdbx_seq_one_letter_code
_entity_poly.pdbx_strand_id
1 'polypeptide(L)'
;MGEYVRRVKTRSGATAVQIASKTRGVRTIIEHIGSAHTDLELELMVQTAKTRVRERAQAAGETELQIDTPTDPVVPRITMQHSYSRLLYDTLVGLYDRLGFTDAVTDRVFRDLVVARLIEPASKLDTIRILENLGLKAPRIVAFTGH
;
A
#
# COMPACT_ATOMS: atom_id res chain seq x y z
N MET A 1 -23.42 11.69 3.42
CA MET A 1 -23.06 11.20 4.79
C MET A 1 -21.58 11.48 4.96
N GLY A 2 -21.12 12.13 6.03
CA GLY A 2 -19.73 12.60 6.10
C GLY A 2 -18.74 11.57 6.65
N GLU A 3 -17.85 11.04 5.81
CA GLU A 3 -16.58 10.48 6.26
C GLU A 3 -15.61 11.63 6.61
N TYR A 4 -14.80 11.46 7.66
CA TYR A 4 -13.83 12.46 8.08
C TYR A 4 -12.57 11.82 8.68
N VAL A 5 -11.48 12.58 8.64
CA VAL A 5 -10.20 12.18 9.23
C VAL A 5 -10.21 12.46 10.73
N ARG A 6 -9.90 11.44 11.53
CA ARG A 6 -9.78 11.49 12.97
C ARG A 6 -8.34 11.23 13.40
N ARG A 7 -7.84 12.03 14.34
CA ARG A 7 -6.52 11.88 14.97
C ARG A 7 -6.70 11.58 16.45
N VAL A 8 -5.96 10.61 16.98
CA VAL A 8 -6.04 10.20 18.38
C VAL A 8 -4.64 9.91 18.92
N LYS A 9 -4.31 10.45 20.10
CA LYS A 9 -3.07 10.08 20.81
C LYS A 9 -3.21 8.68 21.38
N THR A 10 -2.25 7.82 21.09
CA THR A 10 -2.21 6.45 21.60
C THR A 10 -1.51 6.39 22.95
N ARG A 11 -1.65 5.27 23.65
CA ARG A 11 -0.95 5.01 24.92
C ARG A 11 0.59 5.04 24.77
N SER A 12 1.12 4.75 23.58
CA SER A 12 2.57 4.76 23.29
C SER A 12 3.12 6.15 22.93
N GLY A 13 2.28 7.20 22.92
CA GLY A 13 2.68 8.56 22.53
C GLY A 13 2.60 8.85 21.02
N ALA A 14 2.39 7.82 20.20
CA ALA A 14 2.13 7.97 18.77
C ALA A 14 0.76 8.63 18.51
N THR A 15 0.56 9.13 17.29
CA THR A 15 -0.72 9.70 16.85
C THR A 15 -1.35 8.78 15.81
N ALA A 16 -2.42 8.09 16.19
CA ALA A 16 -3.20 7.28 15.27
C ALA A 16 -4.05 8.16 14.35
N VAL A 17 -4.00 7.88 13.04
CA VAL A 17 -4.81 8.52 12.01
C VAL A 17 -5.81 7.52 11.48
N GLN A 18 -7.09 7.91 11.46
CA GLN A 18 -8.22 7.05 11.12
C GLN A 18 -9.19 7.80 10.21
N ILE A 19 -9.94 7.07 9.39
CA ILE A 19 -11.13 7.57 8.70
C ILE A 19 -12.34 7.05 9.47
N ALA A 20 -13.23 7.95 9.86
CA ALA A 20 -14.44 7.64 10.59
C ALA A 20 -15.66 8.20 9.86
N SER A 21 -16.81 7.56 10.05
CA SER A 21 -18.10 8.07 9.61
C SER A 21 -18.98 8.34 10.83
N LYS A 22 -19.90 9.30 10.68
CA LYS A 22 -20.95 9.57 11.66
C LYS A 22 -22.30 9.38 11.00
N THR A 23 -23.01 8.32 11.37
CA THR A 23 -24.33 7.98 10.84
C THR A 23 -25.32 7.84 11.99
N ARG A 24 -26.44 8.59 11.94
CA ARG A 24 -27.51 8.56 12.97
C ARG A 24 -26.98 8.68 14.41
N GLY A 25 -25.98 9.54 14.61
CA GLY A 25 -25.35 9.76 15.92
C GLY A 25 -24.29 8.72 16.32
N VAL A 26 -24.22 7.58 15.63
CA VAL A 26 -23.20 6.55 15.86
C VAL A 26 -21.93 6.91 15.09
N ARG A 27 -20.78 6.84 15.77
CA ARG A 27 -19.46 7.03 15.16
C ARG A 27 -18.84 5.66 14.90
N THR A 28 -18.47 5.40 13.65
CA THR A 28 -17.84 4.14 13.24
C THR A 28 -16.50 4.42 12.59
N ILE A 29 -15.47 3.67 12.97
CA ILE A 29 -14.15 3.73 12.31
C ILE A 29 -14.24 2.86 11.07
N ILE A 30 -13.99 3.45 9.90
CA ILE A 30 -14.06 2.79 8.61
C ILE A 30 -12.71 2.20 8.25
N GLU A 31 -11.65 2.99 8.45
CA GLU A 31 -10.29 2.62 8.06
C GLU A 31 -9.29 3.15 9.09
N HIS A 32 -8.28 2.34 9.40
CA HIS A 32 -7.14 2.75 10.19
C HIS A 32 -5.95 2.98 9.25
N ILE A 33 -5.46 4.22 9.19
CA ILE A 33 -4.38 4.63 8.27
C ILE A 33 -3.01 4.27 8.82
N GLY A 34 -2.82 4.42 10.14
CA GLY A 34 -1.57 4.11 10.82
C GLY A 34 -1.36 4.95 12.08
N SER A 35 -0.20 4.78 12.72
CA SER A 35 0.24 5.58 13.87
C SER A 35 1.54 6.29 13.57
N ALA A 36 1.52 7.62 13.61
CA ALA A 36 2.66 8.48 13.37
C ALA A 36 3.46 8.72 14.67
N HIS A 37 4.78 8.57 14.59
CA HIS A 37 5.73 8.84 15.68
C HIS A 37 6.47 10.16 15.48
N THR A 38 6.37 10.76 14.30
CA THR A 38 6.92 12.07 13.96
C THR A 38 5.86 12.98 13.35
N ASP A 39 6.09 14.30 13.38
CA ASP A 39 5.15 15.27 12.79
C ASP A 39 5.07 15.14 11.26
N LEU A 40 6.19 14.83 10.60
CA LEU A 40 6.22 14.55 9.17
C LEU A 40 5.38 13.32 8.81
N GLU A 41 5.50 12.22 9.55
CA GLU A 41 4.65 11.04 9.37
C GLU A 41 3.17 11.38 9.57
N LEU A 42 2.85 12.22 10.56
CA LEU A 42 1.48 12.63 10.86
C LEU A 42 0.88 13.44 9.70
N GLU A 43 1.63 14.39 9.15
CA GLU A 43 1.18 15.20 8.01
C GLU A 43 0.93 14.34 6.77
N LEU A 44 1.85 13.43 6.45
CA LEU A 44 1.71 12.50 5.33
C LEU A 44 0.47 11.61 5.50
N MET A 45 0.30 10.99 6.67
CA MET A 45 -0.86 10.14 6.95
C MET A 45 -2.19 10.91 6.89
N VAL A 46 -2.22 12.16 7.35
CA VAL A 46 -3.42 13.01 7.26
C VAL A 46 -3.74 13.36 5.80
N GLN A 47 -2.74 13.66 4.98
CA GLN A 47 -2.97 13.92 3.55
C GLN A 47 -3.49 12.67 2.83
N THR A 48 -2.89 11.51 3.07
CA THR A 48 -3.39 10.23 2.53
C THR A 48 -4.84 9.98 2.94
N ALA A 49 -5.18 10.20 4.21
CA ALA A 49 -6.54 10.01 4.71
C ALA A 49 -7.55 10.98 4.06
N LYS A 50 -7.18 12.25 3.85
CA LYS A 50 -8.02 13.24 3.17
C LYS A 50 -8.27 12.87 1.71
N THR A 51 -7.23 12.41 0.99
CA THR A 51 -7.36 11.96 -0.39
C THR A 51 -8.34 10.80 -0.49
N ARG A 52 -8.26 9.80 0.41
CA ARG A 52 -9.20 8.67 0.43
C ARG A 52 -10.64 9.08 0.73
N VAL A 53 -10.86 10.00 1.66
CA VAL A 53 -12.20 10.55 1.93
C VAL A 53 -12.78 11.23 0.69
N ARG A 54 -11.96 12.00 -0.05
CA ARG A 54 -12.39 12.65 -1.29
C ARG A 54 -12.71 11.64 -2.40
N GLU A 55 -11.84 10.66 -2.61
CA GLU A 55 -12.05 9.61 -3.62
C GLU A 55 -13.33 8.80 -3.33
N ARG A 56 -13.62 8.50 -2.06
CA ARG A 56 -14.87 7.85 -1.66
C ARG A 56 -16.09 8.73 -1.85
N ALA A 57 -16.01 10.02 -1.51
CA ALA A 57 -17.10 10.96 -1.75
C ALA A 57 -17.42 11.09 -3.25
N GLN A 58 -16.38 11.14 -4.10
CA GLN A 58 -16.52 11.13 -5.57
C GLN A 58 -17.16 9.84 -6.07
N ALA A 59 -16.70 8.67 -5.60
CA ALA A 59 -17.28 7.38 -5.96
C ALA A 59 -18.73 7.22 -5.49
N ALA A 60 -19.11 7.87 -4.38
CA ALA A 60 -20.48 7.88 -3.85
C ALA A 60 -21.40 8.92 -4.52
N GLY A 61 -20.90 9.68 -5.51
CA GLY A 61 -21.67 10.72 -6.20
C GLY A 61 -21.95 11.97 -5.35
N GLU A 62 -21.32 12.09 -4.18
CA GLU A 62 -21.41 13.28 -3.30
C GLU A 62 -20.32 14.28 -3.74
N THR A 63 -20.53 15.00 -4.84
CA THR A 63 -19.61 16.07 -5.28
C THR A 63 -20.31 17.43 -5.26
N GLU A 64 -20.03 18.25 -4.25
CA GLU A 64 -20.03 19.71 -4.44
C GLU A 64 -18.74 20.05 -5.20
N LEU A 65 -18.89 20.33 -6.50
CA LEU A 65 -17.80 20.84 -7.33
C LEU A 65 -17.44 22.26 -6.83
N GLN A 66 -16.36 22.37 -6.07
CA GLN A 66 -15.62 23.63 -6.00
C GLN A 66 -14.44 23.53 -6.97
N ILE A 67 -14.67 23.99 -8.20
CA ILE A 67 -13.61 24.19 -9.20
C ILE A 67 -12.94 25.52 -8.86
N ASP A 68 -11.74 25.45 -8.29
CA ASP A 68 -10.75 26.52 -8.39
C ASP A 68 -9.56 25.97 -9.21
N THR A 69 -9.34 26.55 -10.39
CA THR A 69 -8.36 26.17 -11.42
C THR A 69 -6.91 26.53 -11.01
N PRO A 70 -5.87 26.13 -11.78
CA PRO A 70 -4.84 25.17 -11.39
C PRO A 70 -3.53 25.83 -10.94
N THR A 71 -2.86 25.23 -9.95
CA THR A 71 -1.40 25.22 -9.87
C THR A 71 -1.07 23.95 -9.12
N ASP A 72 -0.83 22.86 -9.85
CA ASP A 72 -0.23 21.67 -9.27
C ASP A 72 1.25 21.99 -9.00
N PRO A 73 1.70 22.16 -7.74
CA PRO A 73 3.01 21.61 -7.43
C PRO A 73 2.87 20.12 -7.69
N VAL A 74 3.77 19.55 -8.49
CA VAL A 74 3.92 18.10 -8.63
C VAL A 74 4.28 17.55 -7.25
N VAL A 75 3.28 17.32 -6.41
CA VAL A 75 3.43 16.63 -5.14
C VAL A 75 3.67 15.19 -5.55
N PRO A 76 4.84 14.60 -5.25
CA PRO A 76 5.05 13.19 -5.54
C PRO A 76 3.92 12.44 -4.84
N ARG A 77 3.07 11.79 -5.63
CA ARG A 77 2.02 10.93 -5.13
C ARG A 77 2.73 9.76 -4.46
N ILE A 78 2.92 9.86 -3.15
CA ILE A 78 3.45 8.75 -2.35
C ILE A 78 2.31 7.75 -2.20
N THR A 79 2.13 6.94 -3.24
CA THR A 79 1.33 5.73 -3.15
C THR A 79 2.15 4.76 -2.32
N MET A 80 1.62 4.32 -1.17
CA MET A 80 2.28 3.28 -0.39
C MET A 80 2.27 2.00 -1.25
N GLN A 81 3.39 1.73 -1.91
CA GLN A 81 3.44 0.69 -2.95
C GLN A 81 3.40 -0.71 -2.35
N HIS A 82 3.90 -0.91 -1.12
CA HIS A 82 3.76 -2.18 -0.40
C HIS A 82 4.11 -2.02 1.09
N SER A 83 3.45 -2.78 1.96
CA SER A 83 3.89 -3.00 3.35
C SER A 83 4.65 -4.32 3.40
N TYR A 84 5.97 -4.27 3.63
CA TYR A 84 6.80 -5.46 3.74
C TYR A 84 6.97 -5.85 5.21
N SER A 85 6.61 -7.09 5.55
CA SER A 85 6.91 -7.66 6.88
C SER A 85 8.41 -7.91 7.01
N ARG A 86 9.09 -7.16 7.88
CA ARG A 86 10.54 -7.32 8.13
C ARG A 86 10.90 -8.74 8.60
N LEU A 87 10.06 -9.33 9.45
CA LEU A 87 10.24 -10.72 9.91
C LEU A 87 10.19 -11.73 8.75
N LEU A 88 9.30 -11.53 7.78
CA LEU A 88 9.20 -12.39 6.59
C LEU A 88 10.46 -12.27 5.73
N TYR A 89 10.92 -11.05 5.49
CA TYR A 89 12.15 -10.79 4.73
C TYR A 89 13.36 -11.45 5.39
N ASP A 90 13.57 -11.22 6.70
CA ASP A 90 14.70 -11.79 7.45
C ASP A 90 14.67 -13.32 7.44
N THR A 91 13.48 -13.92 7.51
CA THR A 91 13.31 -15.39 7.43
C THR A 91 13.69 -15.94 6.05
N LEU A 92 13.27 -15.28 4.97
CA LEU A 92 13.56 -15.70 3.60
C LEU A 92 15.04 -15.52 3.25
N VAL A 93 15.67 -14.43 3.71
CA VAL A 93 17.12 -14.25 3.59
C VAL A 93 17.87 -15.34 4.36
N GLY A 94 17.46 -15.66 5.60
CA GLY A 94 18.07 -16.76 6.36
C GLY A 94 17.92 -18.13 5.70
N LEU A 95 16.81 -18.39 5.00
CA LEU A 95 16.62 -19.59 4.19
C LEU A 95 17.53 -19.60 2.95
N TYR A 96 17.65 -18.47 2.26
CA TYR A 96 18.56 -18.30 1.13
C TYR A 96 20.01 -18.58 1.52
N ASP A 97 20.44 -18.05 2.66
CA ASP A 97 21.77 -18.27 3.22
C ASP A 97 21.96 -19.75 3.62
N ARG A 98 20.99 -20.38 4.29
CA ARG A 98 21.05 -21.80 4.69
C ARG A 98 21.12 -22.77 3.52
N LEU A 99 20.57 -22.41 2.37
CA LEU A 99 20.65 -23.21 1.15
C LEU A 99 22.02 -23.07 0.45
N GLY A 100 22.93 -22.25 0.97
CA GLY A 100 24.27 -22.03 0.43
C GLY A 100 24.28 -21.13 -0.81
N PHE A 101 23.17 -20.47 -1.16
CA PHE A 101 23.12 -19.62 -2.35
C PHE A 101 23.98 -18.36 -2.22
N THR A 102 24.27 -17.92 -1.00
CA THR A 102 25.16 -16.79 -0.74
C THR A 102 26.61 -17.10 -1.10
N ASP A 103 27.02 -18.36 -0.99
CA ASP A 103 28.35 -18.82 -1.41
C ASP A 103 28.43 -18.99 -2.93
N ALA A 104 27.30 -19.31 -3.58
CA ALA A 104 27.21 -19.47 -5.03
C ALA A 104 27.03 -18.14 -5.78
N VAL A 105 26.28 -17.19 -5.20
CA VAL A 105 26.00 -15.86 -5.77
C VAL A 105 26.10 -14.81 -4.67
N THR A 106 27.23 -14.10 -4.64
CA THR A 106 27.54 -13.11 -3.59
C THR A 106 26.89 -11.75 -3.81
N ASP A 107 25.93 -11.65 -4.74
CA ASP A 107 25.23 -10.41 -5.07
C ASP A 107 23.98 -10.22 -4.19
N ARG A 108 24.03 -9.20 -3.32
CA ARG A 108 22.91 -8.83 -2.44
C ARG A 108 21.68 -8.37 -3.21
N VAL A 109 21.85 -7.68 -4.33
CA VAL A 109 20.74 -7.20 -5.18
C VAL A 109 20.03 -8.40 -5.80
N PHE A 110 20.78 -9.39 -6.26
CA PHE A 110 20.22 -10.64 -6.79
C PHE A 110 19.38 -11.37 -5.74
N ARG A 111 19.92 -11.55 -4.52
CA ARG A 111 19.18 -12.15 -3.40
C ARG A 111 17.89 -11.39 -3.08
N ASP A 112 17.96 -10.08 -3.01
CA ASP A 112 16.81 -9.24 -2.68
C ASP A 112 15.73 -9.33 -3.78
N LEU A 113 16.13 -9.44 -5.05
CA LEU A 113 15.21 -9.69 -6.16
C LEU A 113 14.54 -11.07 -6.09
N VAL A 114 15.29 -12.12 -5.71
CA VAL A 114 14.73 -13.48 -5.50
C VAL A 114 13.71 -13.47 -4.36
N VAL A 115 14.07 -12.88 -3.22
CA VAL A 115 13.18 -12.75 -2.05
C VAL A 115 11.94 -11.94 -2.40
N ALA A 116 12.08 -10.81 -3.11
CA ALA A 116 10.95 -10.01 -3.56
C ALA A 116 9.99 -10.82 -4.46
N ARG A 117 10.49 -11.72 -5.31
CA ARG A 117 9.64 -12.60 -6.15
C ARG A 117 8.94 -13.71 -5.39
N LEU A 118 9.50 -14.15 -4.26
CA LEU A 118 8.84 -15.10 -3.36
C LEU A 118 7.75 -14.45 -2.50
N ILE A 119 7.93 -13.18 -2.13
CA ILE A 119 6.97 -12.43 -1.30
C ILE A 119 5.75 -12.00 -2.11
N GLU A 120 5.94 -11.52 -3.34
CA GLU A 120 4.86 -11.03 -4.19
C GLU A 120 4.76 -11.77 -5.54
N PRO A 121 4.64 -13.12 -5.54
CA PRO A 121 4.42 -13.88 -6.76
C PRO A 121 3.05 -13.57 -7.37
N ALA A 122 2.10 -13.18 -6.50
CA ALA A 122 0.74 -12.83 -6.86
C ALA A 122 0.68 -11.64 -7.81
N SER A 123 1.48 -10.58 -7.69
CA SER A 123 1.40 -9.40 -8.59
C SER A 123 1.66 -9.72 -10.07
N LYS A 124 2.44 -10.76 -10.38
CA LYS A 124 2.54 -11.31 -11.76
C LYS A 124 1.26 -12.03 -12.20
N LEU A 125 0.66 -12.87 -11.36
CA LEU A 125 -0.60 -13.58 -11.64
C LEU A 125 -1.83 -12.66 -11.57
N ASP A 126 -1.78 -11.62 -10.75
CA ASP A 126 -2.81 -10.61 -10.57
C ASP A 126 -2.81 -9.66 -11.76
N THR A 127 -1.62 -9.32 -12.30
CA THR A 127 -1.50 -8.66 -13.62
C THR A 127 -2.10 -9.52 -14.73
N ILE A 128 -1.89 -10.85 -14.73
CA ILE A 128 -2.53 -11.75 -15.71
C ILE A 128 -4.05 -11.70 -15.59
N ARG A 129 -4.59 -11.87 -14.37
CA ARG A 129 -6.03 -11.82 -14.11
C ARG A 129 -6.65 -10.46 -14.46
N ILE A 130 -5.94 -9.36 -14.21
CA ILE A 130 -6.36 -8.00 -14.57
C ILE A 130 -6.37 -7.82 -16.09
N LEU A 131 -5.34 -8.29 -16.80
CA LEU A 131 -5.30 -8.22 -18.27
C LEU A 131 -6.41 -9.06 -18.91
N GLU A 132 -6.68 -10.26 -18.40
CA GLU A 132 -7.79 -11.11 -18.85
C GLU A 132 -9.16 -10.46 -18.61
N ASN A 133 -9.37 -9.85 -17.44
CA ASN A 133 -10.61 -9.11 -17.12
C ASN A 133 -10.81 -7.87 -18.01
N LEU A 134 -9.73 -7.29 -18.54
CA LEU A 134 -9.74 -6.18 -19.49
C LEU A 134 -9.90 -6.65 -20.95
N GLY A 135 -10.04 -7.96 -21.20
CA GLY A 135 -10.16 -8.54 -22.54
C GLY A 135 -8.85 -8.57 -23.33
N LEU A 136 -7.72 -8.29 -22.68
CA LEU A 136 -6.40 -8.28 -23.28
C LEU A 136 -5.72 -9.64 -23.09
N LYS A 137 -5.02 -10.12 -24.12
CA LYS A 137 -4.33 -11.42 -24.07
C LYS A 137 -3.09 -11.30 -23.16
N ALA A 138 -3.17 -11.85 -21.95
CA ALA A 138 -2.07 -11.81 -21.00
C ALA A 138 -0.87 -12.66 -21.47
N PRO A 139 0.38 -12.24 -21.22
CA PRO A 139 1.56 -13.05 -21.50
C PRO A 139 1.54 -14.30 -20.61
N ARG A 140 1.55 -15.50 -21.23
CA ARG A 140 1.70 -16.76 -20.50
C ARG A 140 3.06 -16.79 -19.83
N ILE A 141 3.09 -16.83 -18.50
CA ILE A 141 4.30 -17.18 -17.75
C ILE A 141 4.46 -18.69 -17.89
N VAL A 142 5.27 -19.11 -18.86
CA VAL A 142 5.69 -20.51 -18.95
C VAL A 142 6.79 -20.69 -17.91
N ALA A 143 6.48 -21.40 -16.82
CA ALA A 143 7.52 -21.94 -15.96
C ALA A 143 8.40 -22.85 -16.82
N PHE A 144 9.71 -22.62 -16.80
CA PHE A 144 10.69 -23.37 -17.56
C PHE A 144 10.70 -24.83 -17.03
N THR A 145 9.94 -25.72 -17.67
CA THR A 145 10.01 -27.16 -17.43
C THR A 145 11.16 -27.68 -18.30
N GLY A 146 12.35 -27.77 -17.71
CA GLY A 146 13.46 -28.48 -18.31
C GLY A 146 13.22 -29.99 -18.23
N HIS A 147 13.35 -30.66 -19.36
CA HIS A 147 13.77 -32.05 -19.48
C HIS A 147 14.93 -32.11 -20.46
#